data_AF-Q320Q8-F1
#
_entry.id   AF-Q320Q8-F1
#
_cell.length_a   1.000
_cell.length_b   1.000
_cell.length_c   1.000
_cell.angle_alpha   90.00
_cell.angle_beta   90.00
_cell.angle_gamma   90.00
#
_symmetry.space_group_name_H-M   'P 1'
#
loop_
_entity.id
_entity.type
_entity.pdbx_description
1 polymer ?
#
loop_
_entity_poly.entity_id
_entity_poly.type
_entity_poly.pdbx_seq_one_letter_code
_entity_poly.pdbx_strand_id
1 'polypeptide(L)' 'MTAAATATIIMMKNQMEPEYTPLRKIHLYHCDHRGLPLALIRSDGRTGWRVEYDEWGNLLSEDNPHRERSSEVHFLY' A
#
# COMPACT_ATOMS: atom_id res chain seq x y z
N MET A 1 50.05 -12.73 9.12
CA MET A 1 49.25 -12.32 7.95
C MET A 1 47.73 -12.29 8.23
N THR A 2 47.26 -12.67 9.42
CA THR A 2 45.84 -12.80 9.78
C THR A 2 45.16 -11.50 10.24
N ALA A 3 45.88 -10.57 10.86
CA ALA A 3 45.28 -9.34 11.41
C ALA A 3 44.77 -8.34 10.34
N ALA A 4 45.47 -8.25 9.21
CA ALA A 4 45.10 -7.34 8.12
C ALA A 4 43.79 -7.76 7.45
N ALA A 5 43.57 -9.06 7.22
CA ALA A 5 42.34 -9.57 6.63
C ALA A 5 41.11 -9.30 7.53
N THR A 6 41.27 -9.44 8.85
CA THR A 6 40.21 -9.13 9.82
C THR A 6 39.85 -7.64 9.81
N ALA A 7 40.84 -6.75 9.71
CA ALA A 7 40.62 -5.30 9.63
C ALA A 7 39.85 -4.91 8.36
N THR A 8 40.15 -5.55 7.22
CA THR A 8 39.44 -5.31 5.96
C THR A 8 37.98 -5.74 6.04
N ILE A 9 37.68 -6.89 6.66
CA ILE A 9 36.29 -7.38 6.84
C ILE A 9 35.47 -6.40 7.69
N ILE A 10 36.05 -5.83 8.75
CA ILE A 10 35.36 -4.85 9.61
C ILE A 10 35.10 -3.55 8.84
N MET A 11 36.08 -3.07 8.06
CA MET A 11 35.93 -1.88 7.25
C MET A 11 34.84 -2.04 6.18
N MET A 12 34.78 -3.20 5.52
CA MET A 12 33.75 -3.49 4.52
C MET A 12 32.33 -3.54 5.13
N LYS A 13 32.17 -4.10 6.33
CA LYS A 13 30.86 -4.13 7.02
C LYS A 13 30.35 -2.73 7.35
N ASN A 14 31.23 -1.80 7.72
CA ASN A 14 30.87 -0.44 8.09
C ASN A 14 30.59 0.49 6.87
N GLN A 15 30.64 -0.04 5.65
CA GLN A 15 30.34 0.69 4.41
C GLN A 15 29.04 0.20 3.74
N MET A 16 28.35 -0.79 4.31
CA MET A 16 27.07 -1.24 3.78
C MET A 16 25.95 -0.33 4.24
N GLU A 17 25.11 0.10 3.30
CA GLU A 17 23.84 0.75 3.64
C GLU A 17 22.94 -0.24 4.40
N PRO A 18 22.08 0.26 5.32
CA PRO A 18 21.14 -0.60 6.02
C PRO A 18 20.23 -1.33 5.01
N GLU A 19 19.89 -2.58 5.32
CA GLU A 19 18.95 -3.35 4.52
C GLU A 19 17.60 -2.62 4.45
N TYR A 20 17.20 -2.22 3.25
CA TYR A 20 15.92 -1.57 3.03
C TYR A 20 14.80 -2.61 3.05
N THR A 21 13.94 -2.55 4.07
CA THR A 21 12.68 -3.28 4.09
C THR A 21 11.55 -2.34 3.68
N PRO A 22 10.98 -2.49 2.46
CA PRO A 22 9.90 -1.62 2.03
C PRO A 22 8.68 -1.80 2.95
N LEU A 23 8.16 -0.70 3.46
CA LEU A 23 6.87 -0.68 4.14
C LEU A 23 5.78 -1.02 3.11
N ARG A 24 5.15 -2.19 3.28
CA ARG A 24 4.02 -2.60 2.46
C ARG A 24 2.73 -2.29 3.21
N LYS A 25 1.88 -1.44 2.62
CA LYS A 25 0.52 -1.21 3.11
C LYS A 25 -0.45 -2.06 2.31
N ILE A 26 -1.20 -2.93 2.98
CA ILE A 26 -2.21 -3.77 2.35
C ILE A 26 -3.56 -3.09 2.52
N HIS A 27 -4.28 -2.91 1.42
CA HIS A 27 -5.65 -2.41 1.40
C HIS A 27 -6.59 -3.54 0.96
N LEU A 28 -7.70 -3.71 1.66
CA LEU A 28 -8.73 -4.69 1.33
C LEU A 28 -9.93 -3.96 0.70
N TYR A 29 -10.28 -4.35 -0.52
CA TYR A 29 -11.43 -3.79 -1.23
C TYR A 29 -12.51 -4.83 -1.47
N HIS A 30 -13.76 -4.41 -1.37
CA HIS A 30 -14.87 -5.10 -2.00
C HIS A 30 -15.04 -4.55 -3.41
N CYS A 31 -14.96 -5.43 -4.40
CA CYS A 31 -15.15 -5.05 -5.80
C CYS A 31 -16.45 -5.63 -6.36
N ASP A 32 -16.99 -4.98 -7.38
CA ASP A 32 -18.06 -5.55 -8.19
C ASP A 32 -17.53 -6.65 -9.16
N HIS A 33 -18.43 -7.20 -9.97
CA HIS A 33 -18.09 -8.24 -10.94
C HIS A 33 -17.19 -7.78 -12.10
N ARG A 34 -17.02 -6.46 -12.30
CA ARG A 34 -16.12 -5.85 -13.29
C ARG A 34 -14.73 -5.60 -12.71
N GLY A 35 -14.57 -5.75 -11.39
CA GLY A 35 -13.36 -5.40 -10.67
C GLY A 35 -13.34 -3.94 -10.17
N LEU A 36 -14.45 -3.20 -10.27
CA LEU A 36 -14.55 -1.84 -9.75
C LEU A 36 -14.58 -1.85 -8.23
N PRO A 37 -13.72 -1.09 -7.54
CA PRO A 37 -13.70 -1.02 -6.08
C PRO A 37 -14.92 -0.23 -5.58
N LEU A 38 -15.82 -0.92 -4.87
CA LEU A 38 -17.01 -0.32 -4.28
C LEU A 38 -16.83 0.08 -2.83
N ALA A 39 -15.93 -0.57 -2.09
CA ALA A 39 -15.70 -0.23 -0.69
C ALA A 39 -14.28 -0.58 -0.24
N LEU A 40 -13.69 0.26 0.60
CA LEU A 40 -12.47 -0.01 1.36
C LEU A 40 -12.86 -0.57 2.72
N ILE A 41 -12.36 -1.75 3.04
CA ILE A 41 -12.53 -2.39 4.33
C ILE A 41 -11.32 -2.09 5.19
N ARG A 42 -11.58 -1.52 6.37
CA ARG A 42 -10.56 -1.20 7.37
C ARG A 42 -10.12 -2.44 8.11
N SER A 43 -9.01 -2.31 8.84
CA SER A 43 -8.48 -3.36 9.70
C SER A 43 -9.42 -3.77 10.84
N ASP A 44 -10.37 -2.91 11.23
CA ASP A 44 -11.40 -3.22 12.23
C ASP A 44 -12.65 -3.91 11.61
N GLY A 45 -12.60 -4.21 10.31
CA GLY A 45 -13.68 -4.85 9.56
C GLY A 45 -14.82 -3.90 9.15
N ARG A 46 -14.73 -2.60 9.47
CA ARG A 46 -15.72 -1.61 9.05
C ARG A 46 -15.39 -1.02 7.69
N THR A 47 -16.42 -0.49 7.04
CA THR A 47 -16.25 0.27 5.80
C THR A 47 -15.67 1.64 6.12
N GLY A 48 -14.48 1.94 5.59
CA GLY A 48 -13.83 3.26 5.73
C GLY A 48 -14.16 4.23 4.59
N TRP A 49 -14.50 3.67 3.43
CA TRP A 49 -14.89 4.39 2.23
C TRP A 49 -15.80 3.49 1.38
N ARG A 50 -16.83 4.08 0.75
CA ARG A 50 -17.74 3.37 -0.14
C ARG A 50 -18.12 4.26 -1.31
N VAL A 51 -18.29 3.66 -2.47
CA VAL A 51 -18.76 4.30 -3.70
C VAL A 51 -19.81 3.44 -4.37
N GLU A 52 -20.73 4.12 -5.05
CA GLU A 52 -21.67 3.53 -5.99
C GLU A 52 -21.41 4.07 -7.40
N TYR A 53 -21.31 3.17 -8.36
CA TYR A 53 -21.12 3.48 -9.77
C TYR A 53 -22.37 3.10 -10.57
N ASP A 54 -22.59 3.79 -11.68
CA ASP A 54 -23.54 3.34 -12.69
C ASP A 54 -22.99 2.16 -13.52
N GLU A 55 -23.81 1.65 -14.44
CA GLU A 55 -23.45 0.52 -15.31
C GLU A 55 -22.27 0.79 -16.25
N TRP A 56 -21.90 2.04 -16.46
CA TRP A 56 -20.74 2.42 -17.27
C TRP A 56 -19.49 2.65 -16.40
N GLY A 57 -19.64 2.79 -15.09
CA GLY A 57 -18.56 3.04 -14.14
C GLY A 57 -18.43 4.50 -13.72
N ASN A 58 -19.43 5.34 -14.01
CA ASN A 58 -19.45 6.73 -13.56
C ASN A 58 -19.90 6.80 -12.09
N LEU A 59 -19.31 7.71 -11.33
CA LEU A 59 -19.61 7.90 -9.91
C LEU A 59 -21.04 8.43 -9.72
N LEU A 60 -21.86 7.70 -8.97
CA LEU A 60 -23.20 8.13 -8.56
C LEU A 60 -23.19 8.70 -7.14
N SER A 61 -22.46 8.08 -6.23
CA SER A 61 -22.39 8.48 -4.82
C SER A 61 -21.09 8.04 -4.17
N GLU A 62 -20.62 8.81 -3.20
CA GLU A 62 -19.44 8.51 -2.38
C GLU A 62 -19.75 8.78 -0.90
N ASP A 63 -19.43 7.80 -0.05
CA ASP A 63 -19.38 7.96 1.40
C ASP A 63 -17.93 7.80 1.88
N ASN A 64 -17.38 8.86 2.48
CA ASN A 64 -15.97 8.93 2.88
C ASN A 64 -15.77 9.74 4.17
N PRO A 65 -16.32 9.27 5.31
CA PRO A 65 -16.36 10.04 6.55
C PRO A 65 -14.97 10.36 7.12
N HIS A 66 -13.97 9.52 6.81
CA HIS A 66 -12.62 9.63 7.36
C HIS A 66 -11.58 10.02 6.30
N ARG A 67 -12.00 10.39 5.08
CA ARG A 67 -11.11 10.72 3.96
C ARG A 67 -10.03 9.65 3.72
N GLU A 68 -10.41 8.38 3.81
CA GLU A 68 -9.45 7.26 3.77
C GLU A 68 -8.96 6.97 2.35
N ARG A 69 -9.72 7.42 1.34
CA ARG A 69 -9.29 7.42 -0.05
C ARG A 69 -8.26 8.54 -0.27
N SER A 70 -6.99 8.18 -0.07
CA SER A 70 -5.82 8.99 -0.44
C SER A 70 -5.62 8.98 -1.96
N SER A 71 -5.17 10.09 -2.54
CA SER A 71 -4.77 10.24 -3.95
C SER A 71 -3.65 9.28 -4.39
N GLU A 72 -3.05 8.55 -3.45
CA GLU A 72 -2.06 7.51 -3.70
C GLU A 72 -2.65 6.26 -4.37
N VAL A 73 -3.96 6.01 -4.20
CA VAL A 73 -4.63 4.88 -4.85
C VAL A 73 -5.29 5.37 -6.14
N HIS A 74 -4.50 5.34 -7.22
CA HIS A 74 -5.02 5.46 -8.57
C HIS A 74 -5.51 4.10 -9.04
N PHE A 75 -6.83 3.97 -9.22
CA PHE A 75 -7.40 2.85 -9.96
C PHE A 75 -7.18 3.18 -11.44
N LEU A 76 -6.12 2.59 -12.01
CA LEU A 76 -5.89 2.65 -13.45
C LEU A 76 -6.96 1.78 -14.12
N TYR A 77 -7.74 2.39 -15.00
CA TYR A 77 -8.48 1.68 -16.05
C TYR A 77 -7.66 1.69 -17.32
#